data_AF-A0A5C8FYK3-F1
#
_entry.id   AF-A0A5C8FYK3-F1
#
_cell.length_a   1.000
_cell.length_b   1.000
_cell.length_c   1.000
_cell.angle_alpha   90.00
_cell.angle_beta   90.00
_cell.angle_gamma   90.00
#
_symmetry.space_group_name_H-M   'P 1'
#
loop_
_entity.id
_entity.type
_entity.pdbx_description
1 polymer ?
#
loop_
_entity_poly.entity_id
_entity_poly.type
_entity_poly.pdbx_seq_one_letter_code
_entity_poly.pdbx_strand_id
1 'polypeptide(L)'
;IAANYLFLAPFNPIYAFILTLTVNSRMSFEGISMVSKYKNTGILKPFLIFFMTDETFSILYSAKIPENINRKYFLFLVSFLDYFYWFIGTLIGCMLGEFMKFNTKGLDFVLTALFIVIFTEQWLENKGRKASIIGLICSAPILIFKTNTFIILAMILIFAIITIIYNIEKYNKLREKNE
;
A
#
# COMPACT_ATOMS: atom_id res chain seq x y z
N ILE A 1 16.60 -11.95 4.86
CA ILE A 1 16.18 -13.38 4.82
C ILE A 1 15.36 -13.69 3.56
N ALA A 2 14.32 -12.92 3.20
CA ALA A 2 13.53 -13.15 1.98
C ALA A 2 14.35 -13.09 0.66
N ALA A 3 15.31 -12.15 0.54
CA ALA A 3 16.18 -12.03 -0.63
C ALA A 3 17.13 -13.24 -0.80
N ASN A 4 17.64 -13.82 0.28
CA ASN A 4 18.48 -15.01 0.22
C ASN A 4 17.72 -16.23 -0.32
N TYR A 5 16.43 -16.37 -0.04
CA TYR A 5 15.59 -17.42 -0.64
C TYR A 5 15.29 -17.19 -2.12
N LEU A 6 15.35 -15.94 -2.62
CA LEU A 6 15.14 -15.66 -4.03
C LEU A 6 16.38 -15.99 -4.89
N PHE A 7 17.58 -15.79 -4.34
CA PHE A 7 18.85 -15.98 -5.07
C PHE A 7 19.58 -17.30 -4.77
N LEU A 8 19.31 -17.97 -3.63
CA LEU A 8 20.02 -19.19 -3.21
C LEU A 8 19.14 -20.45 -3.11
N ALA A 9 17.81 -20.33 -3.25
CA ALA A 9 16.93 -21.50 -3.29
C ALA A 9 16.84 -22.07 -4.72
N PRO A 10 16.51 -23.37 -4.91
CA PRO A 10 16.26 -23.93 -6.23
C PRO A 10 15.24 -23.07 -6.98
N PHE A 11 15.64 -22.56 -8.15
CA PHE A 11 14.88 -21.61 -8.95
C PHE A 11 13.48 -22.14 -9.24
N ASN A 12 12.48 -21.59 -8.54
CA ASN A 12 11.07 -21.90 -8.74
C ASN A 12 10.38 -20.67 -9.36
N PRO A 13 10.41 -20.52 -10.69
CA PRO A 13 9.92 -19.32 -11.38
C PRO A 13 8.42 -19.12 -11.19
N ILE A 14 7.65 -20.20 -11.05
CA ILE A 14 6.21 -20.15 -10.81
C ILE A 14 5.93 -19.54 -9.43
N TYR A 15 6.63 -20.03 -8.40
CA TYR A 15 6.50 -19.48 -7.06
C TYR A 15 6.91 -18.01 -6.98
N ALA A 16 8.04 -17.65 -7.60
CA ALA A 16 8.50 -16.26 -7.66
C ALA A 16 7.51 -15.36 -8.40
N PHE A 17 6.96 -15.82 -9.52
CA PHE A 17 5.92 -15.10 -10.27
C PHE A 17 4.67 -14.87 -9.42
N ILE A 18 4.13 -15.92 -8.78
CA ILE A 18 2.93 -15.82 -7.94
C ILE A 18 3.19 -14.91 -6.73
N LEU A 19 4.35 -15.03 -6.08
CA LEU A 19 4.71 -14.19 -4.94
C LEU A 19 4.82 -12.72 -5.36
N THR A 20 5.55 -12.43 -6.44
CA THR A 20 5.70 -11.06 -6.96
C THR A 20 4.36 -10.49 -7.39
N LEU A 21 3.53 -11.25 -8.12
CA LEU A 21 2.19 -10.81 -8.52
C LEU A 21 1.33 -10.50 -7.29
N THR A 22 1.34 -11.38 -6.30
CA THR A 22 0.53 -11.23 -5.08
C THR A 22 0.98 -10.00 -4.30
N VAL A 23 2.28 -9.84 -4.03
CA VAL A 23 2.82 -8.68 -3.30
C VAL A 23 2.55 -7.36 -4.03
N ASN A 24 2.69 -7.35 -5.37
CA ASN A 24 2.47 -6.14 -6.18
C ASN A 24 0.98 -5.86 -6.47
N SER A 25 0.07 -6.80 -6.18
CA SER A 25 -1.37 -6.61 -6.41
C SER A 25 -1.93 -5.39 -5.69
N ARG A 26 -1.31 -4.94 -4.59
CA ARG A 26 -1.69 -3.71 -3.87
C ARG A 26 -1.67 -2.48 -4.77
N MET A 27 -0.61 -2.33 -5.56
CA MET A 27 -0.44 -1.20 -6.50
C MET A 27 -1.54 -1.19 -7.57
N SER A 28 -2.03 -2.37 -7.98
CA SER A 28 -3.15 -2.49 -8.90
C SER A 28 -4.45 -1.93 -8.31
N PHE A 29 -4.73 -2.20 -7.02
CA PHE A 29 -5.92 -1.67 -6.35
C PHE A 29 -5.86 -0.15 -6.14
N GLU A 30 -4.68 0.38 -5.79
CA GLU A 30 -4.42 1.83 -5.69
C GLU A 30 -4.67 2.50 -7.04
N GLY A 31 -4.12 1.93 -8.11
CA GLY A 31 -4.33 2.41 -9.48
C GLY A 31 -5.80 2.44 -9.88
N ILE A 32 -6.54 1.34 -9.66
CA ILE A 32 -7.98 1.26 -9.96
C ILE A 32 -8.75 2.36 -9.21
N SER A 33 -8.43 2.58 -7.94
CA SER A 33 -9.08 3.58 -7.09
C SER A 33 -8.81 5.02 -7.59
N MET A 34 -7.64 5.27 -8.18
CA MET A 34 -7.24 6.58 -8.72
C MET A 34 -7.71 6.85 -10.15
N VAL A 35 -8.20 5.85 -10.90
CA VAL A 35 -8.70 6.03 -12.29
C VAL A 35 -9.74 7.16 -12.37
N SER A 36 -10.67 7.20 -11.42
CA SER A 36 -11.73 8.24 -11.37
C SER A 36 -11.16 9.62 -11.03
N LYS A 37 -10.17 9.69 -10.14
CA LYS A 37 -9.54 10.95 -9.70
C LYS A 37 -8.60 11.54 -10.75
N TYR A 38 -8.01 10.70 -11.60
CA TYR A 38 -7.15 11.10 -12.73
C TYR A 38 -7.93 11.30 -14.04
N LYS A 39 -9.23 10.98 -14.06
CA LYS A 39 -10.11 11.31 -15.19
C LYS A 39 -10.15 12.83 -15.33
N ASN A 40 -9.59 13.37 -16.42
CA ASN A 40 -9.43 14.80 -16.76
C ASN A 40 -8.09 15.47 -16.42
N THR A 41 -7.01 14.73 -16.14
CA THR A 41 -5.66 15.33 -15.96
C THR A 41 -4.90 15.54 -17.28
N GLY A 42 -5.42 15.06 -18.41
CA GLY A 42 -4.84 15.27 -19.75
C GLY A 42 -3.42 14.68 -19.87
N ILE A 43 -2.48 15.47 -20.40
CA ILE A 43 -1.10 15.03 -20.65
C ILE A 43 -0.31 14.66 -19.38
N LEU A 44 -0.75 15.10 -18.20
CA LEU A 44 -0.11 14.74 -16.92
C LEU A 44 -0.51 13.35 -16.44
N LYS A 45 -1.51 12.72 -17.05
CA LYS A 45 -1.98 11.39 -16.66
C LYS A 45 -0.88 10.32 -16.65
N PRO A 46 -0.06 10.12 -17.71
CA PRO A 46 1.02 9.14 -17.68
C PRO A 46 2.06 9.44 -16.59
N PHE A 47 2.35 10.73 -16.34
CA PHE A 47 3.24 11.15 -15.26
C PHE A 47 2.68 10.75 -13.89
N LEU A 48 1.43 11.08 -13.61
CA LEU A 48 0.76 10.75 -12.34
C LEU A 48 0.64 9.24 -12.09
N ILE A 49 0.54 8.43 -13.15
CA ILE A 49 0.52 6.97 -13.04
C ILE A 49 1.92 6.44 -12.70
N PHE A 50 2.96 7.02 -13.31
CA PHE A 50 4.35 6.60 -13.08
C PHE A 50 4.83 6.91 -11.65
N PHE A 51 4.48 8.07 -11.11
CA PHE A 51 4.89 8.51 -9.76
C PHE A 51 3.95 8.04 -8.65
N MET A 52 3.04 7.11 -8.93
CA MET A 52 2.09 6.63 -7.93
C MET A 52 2.79 5.64 -6.98
N THR A 53 2.84 5.99 -5.71
CA THR A 53 3.24 5.15 -4.58
C THR A 53 2.11 5.04 -3.56
N ASP A 54 2.28 4.21 -2.54
CA ASP A 54 1.32 4.10 -1.44
C ASP A 54 1.21 5.39 -0.61
N GLU A 55 2.29 6.16 -0.47
CA GLU A 55 2.28 7.47 0.19
C GLU A 55 1.52 8.51 -0.65
N THR A 56 1.89 8.64 -1.93
CA THR A 56 1.18 9.51 -2.87
C THR A 56 -0.31 9.12 -2.95
N PHE A 57 -0.63 7.83 -2.96
CA PHE A 57 -2.02 7.35 -2.93
C PHE A 57 -2.73 7.81 -1.65
N SER A 58 -2.15 7.58 -0.47
CA SER A 58 -2.75 7.96 0.82
C SER A 58 -3.07 9.46 0.89
N ILE A 59 -2.11 10.31 0.47
CA ILE A 59 -2.28 11.76 0.45
C ILE A 59 -3.38 12.17 -0.54
N LEU A 60 -3.29 11.71 -1.80
CA LEU A 60 -4.23 12.11 -2.85
C LEU A 60 -5.64 11.54 -2.66
N TYR A 61 -5.75 10.39 -2.00
CA TYR A 61 -7.02 9.76 -1.71
C TYR A 61 -7.77 10.49 -0.59
N SER A 62 -7.06 10.88 0.46
CA SER A 62 -7.62 11.57 1.65
C SER A 62 -7.73 13.09 1.50
N ALA A 63 -6.99 13.70 0.57
CA ALA A 63 -7.02 15.15 0.35
C ALA A 63 -8.41 15.64 -0.12
N LYS A 64 -8.92 16.66 0.57
CA LYS A 64 -10.08 17.47 0.14
C LYS A 64 -9.57 18.72 -0.56
N ILE A 65 -9.62 18.72 -1.89
CA ILE A 65 -9.13 19.83 -2.72
C ILE A 65 -10.19 20.94 -2.74
N PRO A 66 -9.89 22.16 -2.26
CA PRO A 66 -10.79 23.31 -2.35
C PRO A 66 -11.10 23.65 -3.81
N GLU A 67 -12.31 24.12 -4.10
CA GLU A 67 -12.76 24.44 -5.47
C GLU A 67 -11.92 25.55 -6.14
N ASN A 68 -11.27 26.40 -5.35
CA ASN A 68 -10.43 27.49 -5.83
C ASN A 68 -9.03 27.03 -6.32
N ILE A 69 -8.69 25.74 -6.16
CA ILE A 69 -7.39 25.19 -6.57
C ILE A 69 -7.58 24.32 -7.81
N ASN A 70 -6.72 24.53 -8.81
CA ASN A 70 -6.71 23.66 -9.98
C ASN A 70 -6.24 22.26 -9.59
N ARG A 71 -7.19 21.33 -9.59
CA ARG A 71 -7.01 19.91 -9.24
C ARG A 71 -5.84 19.26 -9.98
N LYS A 72 -5.64 19.56 -11.26
CA LYS A 72 -4.58 18.94 -12.07
C LYS A 72 -3.19 19.30 -11.55
N TYR A 73 -2.98 20.57 -11.19
CA TYR A 73 -1.70 21.02 -10.63
C TYR A 73 -1.49 20.52 -9.20
N PHE A 74 -2.54 20.44 -8.39
CA PHE A 74 -2.45 19.85 -7.06
C PHE A 74 -1.97 18.39 -7.14
N LEU A 75 -2.60 17.56 -7.97
CA LEU A 75 -2.20 16.16 -8.16
C LEU A 75 -0.74 16.05 -8.62
N PHE A 76 -0.33 16.88 -9.57
CA PHE A 76 1.02 16.88 -10.10
C PHE A 76 2.07 17.28 -9.06
N LEU A 77 1.82 18.37 -8.33
CA LEU A 77 2.77 18.88 -7.34
C LEU A 77 2.96 17.91 -6.18
N VAL A 78 1.89 17.27 -5.71
CA VAL A 78 2.01 16.26 -4.65
C VAL A 78 2.88 15.09 -5.13
N SER A 79 2.54 14.48 -6.26
CA SER A 79 3.33 13.35 -6.80
C SER A 79 4.78 13.72 -7.10
N PHE A 80 5.02 14.93 -7.60
CA PHE A 80 6.36 15.42 -7.89
C PHE A 80 7.19 15.65 -6.62
N LEU A 81 6.60 16.32 -5.62
CA LEU A 81 7.28 16.60 -4.36
C LEU A 81 7.59 15.31 -3.59
N ASP A 82 6.67 14.36 -3.58
CA ASP A 82 6.85 13.07 -2.91
C ASP A 82 8.06 12.32 -3.50
N TYR A 83 8.11 12.23 -4.83
CA TYR A 83 9.26 11.66 -5.53
C TYR A 83 10.57 12.42 -5.27
N PHE A 84 10.50 13.75 -5.26
CA PHE A 84 11.69 14.58 -5.06
C PHE A 84 12.24 14.46 -3.64
N TYR A 85 11.37 14.37 -2.62
CA TYR A 85 11.79 14.09 -1.25
C TYR A 85 12.44 12.72 -1.12
N TRP A 86 11.86 11.71 -1.77
CA TRP A 86 12.45 10.37 -1.80
C TRP A 86 13.82 10.37 -2.49
N PHE A 87 13.94 11.07 -3.63
CA PHE A 87 15.20 11.20 -4.37
C PHE A 87 16.28 11.90 -3.54
N ILE A 88 15.96 13.06 -2.94
CA ILE A 88 16.91 13.79 -2.09
C ILE A 88 17.30 12.96 -0.87
N GLY A 89 16.34 12.35 -0.19
CA GLY A 89 16.60 11.51 0.98
C GLY A 89 17.53 10.34 0.63
N THR A 90 17.32 9.71 -0.53
CA THR A 90 18.17 8.63 -1.03
C THR A 90 19.58 9.14 -1.38
N LEU A 91 19.68 10.28 -2.06
CA LEU A 91 20.97 10.89 -2.41
C LEU A 91 21.78 11.23 -1.16
N ILE A 92 21.17 11.93 -0.20
CA ILE A 92 21.80 12.27 1.08
C ILE A 92 22.18 11.00 1.84
N GLY A 93 21.29 10.01 1.90
CA GLY A 93 21.54 8.73 2.56
C GLY A 93 22.72 7.96 1.94
N CYS A 94 22.81 7.96 0.61
CA CYS A 94 23.92 7.33 -0.12
C CYS A 94 25.25 8.05 0.15
N MET A 95 25.25 9.38 0.07
CA MET A 95 26.45 10.19 0.33
C MET A 95 26.92 10.03 1.78
N LEU A 96 26.01 10.13 2.76
CA LEU A 96 26.35 10.00 4.19
C LEU A 96 26.67 8.55 4.58
N GLY A 97 26.13 7.57 3.86
CA GLY A 97 26.37 6.15 4.11
C GLY A 97 27.83 5.74 3.96
N GLU A 98 28.59 6.40 3.08
CA GLU A 98 30.02 6.15 2.91
C GLU A 98 30.88 6.72 4.06
N PHE A 99 30.44 7.82 4.68
CA PHE A 99 31.18 8.48 5.77
C PHE A 99 30.81 7.95 7.16
N MET A 100 29.66 7.32 7.31
CA MET A 100 29.14 6.82 8.58
C MET A 100 29.38 5.31 8.72
N LYS A 101 30.42 4.91 9.47
CA LYS A 101 30.50 3.55 10.05
C LYS A 101 29.50 3.43 11.21
N PHE A 102 28.22 3.62 10.91
CA PHE A 102 27.14 3.52 11.90
C PHE A 102 26.78 2.04 12.08
N ASN A 103 26.58 1.63 13.33
CA ASN A 103 26.04 0.31 13.60
C ASN A 103 24.57 0.30 13.15
N THR A 104 24.29 -0.38 12.03
CA THR A 104 22.94 -0.48 11.46
C THR A 104 22.02 -1.39 12.28
N LYS A 105 22.48 -1.97 13.40
CA LYS A 105 21.60 -2.65 14.37
C LYS A 105 20.50 -1.70 14.83
N GLY A 106 19.25 -2.05 14.49
CA GLY A 106 18.06 -1.29 14.82
C GLY A 106 17.39 -0.62 13.62
N LEU A 107 18.06 -0.50 12.48
CA LEU A 107 17.40 -0.05 11.24
C LEU A 107 16.30 -1.03 10.80
N ASP A 108 16.48 -2.32 11.07
CA ASP A 108 15.46 -3.36 10.82
C ASP A 108 14.16 -3.12 11.61
N PHE A 109 14.21 -2.33 12.70
CA PHE A 109 13.04 -1.97 13.49
C PHE A 109 12.20 -0.86 12.82
N VAL A 110 12.78 -0.06 11.92
CA VAL A 110 12.08 1.06 11.26
C VAL A 110 10.86 0.56 10.49
N LEU A 111 11.00 -0.55 9.77
CA LEU A 111 9.87 -1.16 9.04
C LEU A 111 8.77 -1.62 10.01
N THR A 112 9.14 -2.23 11.14
CA THR A 112 8.18 -2.63 12.17
C THR A 112 7.47 -1.42 12.77
N ALA A 113 8.20 -0.36 13.08
CA ALA A 113 7.63 0.89 13.60
C ALA A 113 6.65 1.53 12.61
N LEU A 114 6.97 1.54 11.31
CA LEU A 114 6.08 2.02 10.25
C LEU A 114 4.75 1.26 10.25
N PHE A 115 4.79 -0.08 10.29
CA PHE A 115 3.56 -0.88 10.37
C PHE A 115 2.73 -0.60 11.63
N ILE A 116 3.38 -0.40 12.77
CA ILE A 116 2.68 -0.05 14.03
C ILE A 116 1.98 1.31 13.90
N VAL A 117 2.65 2.30 13.33
CA VAL A 117 2.06 3.64 13.12
C VAL A 117 0.86 3.56 12.18
N ILE A 118 1.00 2.91 11.02
CA ILE A 118 -0.10 2.74 10.05
C ILE A 118 -1.27 2.01 10.71
N PHE A 119 -1.02 0.94 11.46
CA PHE A 119 -2.07 0.22 12.19
C PHE A 119 -2.78 1.13 13.21
N THR A 120 -2.02 1.95 13.93
CA THR A 120 -2.56 2.88 14.94
C THR A 120 -3.43 3.95 14.29
N GLU A 121 -3.00 4.53 13.16
CA GLU A 121 -3.81 5.48 12.40
C GLU A 121 -5.13 4.86 11.92
N GLN A 122 -5.08 3.64 11.37
CA GLN A 122 -6.27 2.90 10.94
C GLN A 122 -7.22 2.56 12.10
N TRP A 123 -6.68 2.36 13.31
CA TRP A 123 -7.47 2.12 14.51
C TRP A 123 -8.16 3.38 15.03
N LEU A 124 -7.47 4.52 14.95
CA LEU A 124 -7.96 5.83 15.37
C LEU A 124 -9.01 6.39 14.40
N GLU A 125 -8.90 6.12 13.10
CA GLU A 125 -9.96 6.44 12.15
C GLU A 125 -11.18 5.51 12.35
N ASN A 126 -12.29 6.08 12.84
CA ASN A 126 -13.53 5.34 13.17
C ASN A 126 -14.07 4.43 12.04
N LYS A 127 -13.74 4.68 10.77
CA LYS A 127 -14.13 3.85 9.62
C LYS A 127 -13.20 2.66 9.38
N GLY A 128 -11.95 2.70 9.86
CA GLY A 128 -10.90 1.70 9.65
C GLY A 128 -10.86 0.57 10.69
N ARG A 129 -11.61 0.68 11.78
CA ARG A 129 -11.60 -0.33 12.88
C ARG A 129 -12.00 -1.73 12.42
N LYS A 130 -13.03 -1.85 11.58
CA LYS A 130 -13.46 -3.16 11.05
C LYS A 130 -12.36 -3.81 10.21
N ALA A 131 -11.72 -3.04 9.33
CA ALA A 131 -10.62 -3.51 8.49
C ALA A 131 -9.39 -3.90 9.33
N SER A 132 -9.07 -3.13 10.37
CA SER A 132 -7.96 -3.40 11.29
C SER A 132 -8.14 -4.71 12.06
N ILE A 133 -9.35 -4.98 12.55
CA ILE A 133 -9.68 -6.24 13.24
C ILE A 133 -9.60 -7.44 12.28
N ILE A 134 -10.13 -7.30 11.07
CA ILE A 134 -10.04 -8.35 10.03
C ILE A 134 -8.58 -8.65 9.71
N GLY A 135 -7.74 -7.62 9.52
CA GLY A 135 -6.31 -7.79 9.29
C GLY A 135 -5.61 -8.55 10.43
N LEU A 136 -5.94 -8.22 11.69
CA LEU A 136 -5.37 -8.88 12.86
C LEU A 136 -5.77 -10.36 12.94
N ILE A 137 -7.04 -10.69 12.68
CA ILE A 137 -7.55 -12.07 12.64
C ILE A 137 -6.91 -12.85 11.48
N CYS A 138 -6.84 -12.26 10.28
CA CYS A 138 -6.19 -12.87 9.12
C CYS A 138 -4.69 -13.04 9.30
N SER A 139 -4.07 -12.29 10.22
CA SER A 139 -2.66 -12.43 10.57
C SER A 139 -2.36 -13.47 11.64
N ALA A 140 -3.33 -13.88 12.45
CA ALA A 140 -3.15 -14.91 13.48
C ALA A 140 -2.55 -16.26 12.97
N PRO A 141 -2.83 -16.73 11.74
CA PRO A 141 -2.22 -17.92 11.16
C PRO A 141 -0.68 -17.84 11.00
N ILE A 142 -0.05 -16.66 11.06
CA ILE A 142 1.42 -16.50 11.04
C ILE A 142 2.09 -17.30 12.16
N LEU A 143 1.39 -17.46 13.29
CA LEU A 143 1.91 -18.15 14.48
C LEU A 143 2.06 -19.66 14.24
N ILE A 144 1.37 -20.19 13.23
CA ILE A 144 1.35 -21.62 12.88
C ILE A 144 2.17 -21.86 11.60
N PHE A 145 2.02 -21.00 10.59
CA PHE A 145 2.70 -21.12 9.31
C PHE A 145 3.91 -20.18 9.23
N LYS A 146 5.09 -20.66 9.69
CA LYS A 146 6.37 -20.00 9.39
C LYS A 146 6.69 -20.16 7.90
N THR A 147 6.40 -19.19 7.02
CA THR A 147 6.99 -19.03 5.65
C THR A 147 6.34 -17.88 4.85
N ASN A 148 7.02 -17.41 3.79
CA ASN A 148 6.56 -16.53 2.69
C ASN A 148 5.14 -16.83 2.12
N THR A 149 4.63 -18.06 2.25
CA THR A 149 3.27 -18.47 1.83
C THR A 149 2.18 -17.76 2.64
N PHE A 150 2.51 -17.30 3.85
CA PHE A 150 1.60 -16.54 4.69
C PHE A 150 1.10 -15.26 4.01
N ILE A 151 1.98 -14.50 3.34
CA ILE A 151 1.60 -13.22 2.72
C ILE A 151 0.52 -13.48 1.67
N ILE A 152 0.69 -14.51 0.86
CA ILE A 152 -0.26 -14.90 -0.18
C ILE A 152 -1.60 -15.32 0.46
N LEU A 153 -1.57 -16.17 1.48
CA LEU A 153 -2.78 -16.65 2.16
C LEU A 153 -3.54 -15.50 2.85
N ALA A 154 -2.84 -14.60 3.53
CA ALA A 154 -3.42 -13.44 4.19
C ALA A 154 -4.08 -12.49 3.17
N MET A 155 -3.43 -12.24 2.03
CA MET A 155 -4.00 -11.39 0.98
C MET A 155 -5.26 -11.99 0.35
N ILE A 156 -5.28 -13.30 0.09
CA ILE A 156 -6.47 -14.01 -0.41
C ILE A 156 -7.61 -13.92 0.61
N LEU A 157 -7.33 -14.15 1.89
CA LEU A 157 -8.33 -14.07 2.96
C LEU A 157 -8.91 -12.67 3.10
N ILE A 158 -8.06 -11.64 3.14
CA ILE A 158 -8.49 -10.23 3.22
C ILE A 158 -9.37 -9.88 2.01
N PHE A 159 -8.94 -10.25 0.80
CA PHE A 159 -9.70 -9.99 -0.42
C PHE A 159 -11.08 -10.68 -0.41
N ALA A 160 -11.13 -11.95 0.00
CA ALA A 160 -12.38 -12.69 0.11
C ALA A 160 -13.33 -12.05 1.12
N ILE A 161 -12.84 -11.69 2.30
CA ILE A 161 -13.64 -11.08 3.36
C ILE A 161 -14.18 -9.71 2.92
N ILE A 162 -13.35 -8.86 2.31
CA ILE A 162 -13.78 -7.55 1.80
C ILE A 162 -14.86 -7.72 0.73
N THR A 163 -14.70 -8.69 -0.18
CA THR A 163 -15.68 -8.98 -1.23
C THR A 163 -17.03 -9.42 -0.64
N ILE A 164 -17.01 -10.27 0.40
CA ILE A 164 -18.22 -10.72 1.11
C ILE A 164 -18.90 -9.53 1.79
N ILE A 165 -18.15 -8.69 2.53
CA ILE A 165 -18.69 -7.51 3.21
C ILE A 165 -19.33 -6.56 2.20
N TYR A 166 -18.65 -6.29 1.08
CA TYR A 166 -19.17 -5.42 0.02
C TYR A 166 -20.49 -5.95 -0.56
N ASN A 167 -20.60 -7.26 -0.81
CA ASN A 167 -21.82 -7.86 -1.32
C ASN A 167 -22.97 -7.80 -0.30
N ILE A 168 -22.69 -8.01 0.99
CA ILE A 168 -23.69 -7.89 2.06
C ILE A 168 -24.19 -6.43 2.17
N GLU A 169 -23.30 -5.45 2.17
CA GLU A 169 -23.69 -4.03 2.22
C GLU A 169 -24.49 -3.61 0.98
N LYS A 170 -24.12 -4.11 -0.21
CA LYS A 170 -24.87 -3.89 -1.45
C LYS A 170 -26.26 -4.51 -1.38
N TYR A 171 -26.38 -5.73 -0.85
CA TYR A 171 -27.66 -6.41 -0.68
C TYR A 171 -28.59 -5.66 0.29
N ASN A 172 -28.06 -5.19 1.42
CA ASN A 172 -28.84 -4.43 2.40
C ASN A 172 -29.33 -3.09 1.85
N LYS A 173 -28.49 -2.35 1.12
CA LYS A 173 -28.90 -1.10 0.46
C LYS A 173 -29.98 -1.30 -0.61
N LEU A 174 -29.97 -2.45 -1.30
CA LEU A 174 -31.00 -2.79 -2.28
C LEU A 174 -32.32 -3.17 -1.60
N ARG A 175 -32.25 -3.82 -0.43
CA ARG A 175 -33.43 -4.16 0.37
C ARG A 175 -34.12 -2.92 0.94
N GLU A 176 -33.38 -2.00 1.56
CA GLU A 176 -33.92 -0.73 2.11
C GLU A 176 -34.52 0.20 1.04
N LYS A 177 -34.13 0.06 -0.22
CA LYS A 177 -34.69 0.84 -1.33
C LYS A 177 -35.98 0.25 -1.91
N ASN A 178 -36.27 -1.01 -1.60
CA ASN A 178 -37.43 -1.76 -2.10
C ASN A 178 -38.53 -1.96 -1.04
N GLU A 179 -38.27 -1.55 0.21
CA GLU A 179 -39.25 -1.41 1.31
C GLU A 179 -39.71 0.06 1.38
#